data_AF-A0A4S2Q1V7-F1
#
_entry.id   AF-A0A4S2Q1V7-F1
#
_cell.length_a   1.000
_cell.length_b   1.000
_cell.length_c   1.000
_cell.angle_alpha   90.00
_cell.angle_beta   90.00
_cell.angle_gamma   90.00
#
_symmetry.space_group_name_H-M   'P 1'
#
loop_
_entity.id
_entity.type
_entity.pdbx_description
1 polymer ?
#
loop_
_entity_poly.entity_id
_entity_poly.type
_entity_poly.pdbx_seq_one_letter_code
_entity_poly.pdbx_strand_id
1 'polypeptide(L)'
;MSGNNNSWIKCSEQLPEIYDHNGFERSDVVMCFGIEEPDDSETYVLAYMVSGNRFYGFNGECTKITHWRPLPLPPEGYIAH
;
A
#
# COMPACT_ATOMS: atom_id res chain seq x y z
N MET A 1 -10.35 -23.92 -2.93
CA MET A 1 -11.16 -23.27 -1.86
C MET A 1 -11.41 -21.84 -2.29
N SER A 2 -12.66 -21.47 -2.55
CA SER A 2 -13.08 -20.10 -2.86
C SER A 2 -12.96 -19.26 -1.59
N GLY A 3 -11.77 -18.70 -1.36
CA GLY A 3 -11.45 -17.91 -0.17
C GLY A 3 -12.13 -16.54 -0.21
N ASN A 4 -12.60 -16.08 0.94
CA ASN A 4 -13.32 -14.82 1.11
C ASN A 4 -12.46 -13.61 0.68
N ASN A 5 -12.79 -13.01 -0.47
CA ASN A 5 -12.05 -11.91 -1.11
C ASN A 5 -12.24 -10.52 -0.44
N ASN A 6 -12.14 -10.43 0.88
CA ASN A 6 -12.06 -9.13 1.59
C ASN A 6 -10.71 -8.96 2.30
N SER A 7 -9.60 -9.25 1.60
CA SER A 7 -8.21 -9.12 2.10
C SER A 7 -7.72 -7.68 2.28
N TRP A 8 -8.64 -6.71 2.39
CA TRP A 8 -8.33 -5.31 2.60
C TRP A 8 -8.33 -4.98 4.09
N ILE A 9 -7.27 -4.30 4.54
CA ILE A 9 -7.04 -3.90 5.92
C ILE A 9 -7.33 -2.39 6.02
N LYS A 10 -8.19 -1.97 6.94
CA LYS A 10 -8.39 -0.52 7.17
C LYS A 10 -7.17 0.07 7.84
N CYS A 11 -6.74 1.24 7.40
CA CYS A 11 -5.63 1.97 8.04
C CYS A 11 -5.93 2.30 9.52
N SER A 12 -7.20 2.43 9.88
CA SER A 12 -7.62 2.64 11.27
C SER A 12 -7.52 1.40 12.15
N GLU A 13 -7.49 0.20 11.56
CA GLU A 13 -7.40 -1.08 12.28
C GLU A 13 -5.93 -1.51 12.39
N GLN A 14 -5.19 -1.43 11.29
CA GLN A 14 -3.78 -1.77 11.24
C GLN A 14 -3.10 -1.03 10.09
N LEU A 15 -1.88 -0.56 10.31
CA LEU A 15 -1.02 0.06 9.30
C LEU A 15 0.00 -0.96 8.74
N PRO A 16 0.54 -0.74 7.52
CA PRO A 16 1.71 -1.47 7.06
C PRO A 16 2.86 -1.36 8.06
N GLU A 17 3.66 -2.42 8.18
CA GLU A 17 4.87 -2.38 8.99
C GLU A 17 5.93 -1.48 8.30
N ILE A 18 6.74 -0.79 9.09
CA ILE A 18 7.86 0.04 8.63
C ILE A 18 9.15 -0.72 8.88
N TYR A 19 10.02 -0.74 7.87
CA TYR A 19 11.37 -1.32 7.91
C TYR A 19 12.39 -0.31 7.40
N ASP A 20 13.67 -0.59 7.65
CA ASP A 20 14.76 0.18 7.07
C ASP A 20 15.05 -0.31 5.63
N HIS A 21 14.76 0.53 4.64
CA HIS A 21 15.10 0.29 3.23
C HIS A 21 16.36 1.09 2.84
N ASN A 22 17.52 0.67 3.36
CA ASN A 22 18.84 1.27 3.11
C ASN A 22 18.98 2.73 3.60
N GLY A 23 18.64 2.97 4.86
CA GLY A 23 18.62 4.29 5.50
C GLY A 23 17.31 5.06 5.30
N PHE A 24 16.27 4.42 4.77
CA PHE A 24 14.96 5.03 4.55
C PHE A 24 13.85 4.21 5.21
N GLU A 25 13.34 4.73 6.34
CA GLU A 25 12.28 4.07 7.12
C GLU A 25 10.92 4.21 6.42
N ARG A 26 10.46 3.10 5.84
CA ARG A 26 9.15 2.99 5.19
C ARG A 26 8.64 1.56 5.19
N SER A 27 7.38 1.36 4.82
CA SER A 27 6.89 0.04 4.47
C SER A 27 7.37 -0.42 3.10
N ASP A 28 7.17 -1.71 2.81
CA ASP A 28 7.10 -2.19 1.44
C ASP A 28 6.02 -1.44 0.64
N VAL A 29 6.12 -1.51 -0.69
CA VAL A 29 5.05 -1.02 -1.57
C VAL A 29 3.85 -1.96 -1.43
N VAL A 30 2.69 -1.38 -1.13
CA VAL A 30 1.42 -2.08 -0.95
C VAL A 30 0.39 -1.58 -1.94
N MET A 31 -0.69 -2.34 -2.13
CA MET A 31 -1.85 -1.87 -2.86
C MET A 31 -2.78 -1.16 -1.89
N CYS A 32 -3.08 0.10 -2.17
CA CYS A 32 -3.91 0.98 -1.37
C CYS A 32 -5.25 1.25 -2.04
N PHE A 33 -6.24 1.67 -1.26
CA PHE A 33 -7.50 2.24 -1.75
C PHE A 33 -7.77 3.58 -1.06
N GLY A 34 -7.99 4.62 -1.86
CA GLY A 34 -8.20 5.97 -1.38
C GLY A 34 -7.98 7.03 -2.45
N ILE A 35 -7.70 8.26 -2.03
CA ILE A 35 -7.52 9.44 -2.87
C ILE A 35 -6.02 9.71 -2.99
N GLU A 36 -5.48 9.64 -4.21
CA GLU A 36 -4.09 10.00 -4.50
C GLU A 36 -3.94 11.52 -4.49
N GLU A 37 -4.65 12.23 -5.37
CA GLU A 37 -4.61 13.70 -5.46
C GLU A 37 -5.93 14.37 -5.02
N PRO A 38 -5.92 15.64 -4.55
CA PRO A 38 -7.08 16.27 -3.93
C PRO A 38 -8.37 16.30 -4.77
N ASP A 39 -8.24 16.25 -6.10
CA ASP A 39 -9.37 16.30 -7.05
C ASP A 39 -9.73 14.91 -7.62
N ASP A 40 -9.05 13.85 -7.17
CA ASP A 40 -9.32 12.48 -7.63
C ASP A 40 -10.50 11.83 -6.92
N SER A 41 -11.15 10.91 -7.62
CA SER A 41 -12.03 9.93 -6.98
C SER A 41 -11.23 8.85 -6.25
N GLU A 42 -11.83 8.25 -5.22
CA GLU A 42 -11.24 7.08 -4.57
C GLU A 42 -10.92 5.96 -5.59
N THR A 43 -9.68 5.51 -5.59
CA THR A 43 -9.16 4.51 -6.54
C THR A 43 -8.07 3.67 -5.90
N TYR A 44 -7.52 2.73 -6.66
CA TYR A 44 -6.39 1.92 -6.26
C TYR A 44 -5.07 2.65 -6.53
N VAL A 45 -4.17 2.63 -5.55
CA VAL A 45 -2.86 3.29 -5.63
C VAL A 45 -1.77 2.31 -5.20
N LEU A 46 -0.62 2.31 -5.87
CA LEU A 46 0.57 1.63 -5.36
C LEU A 46 1.39 2.64 -4.57
N ALA A 47 1.51 2.43 -3.27
CA ALA A 47 2.17 3.36 -2.38
C ALA A 47 2.95 2.63 -1.28
N TYR A 48 3.95 3.31 -0.73
CA TYR A 48 4.58 2.91 0.54
C TYR A 48 4.15 3.88 1.64
N MET A 49 4.21 3.43 2.88
CA MET A 49 3.91 4.24 4.06
C MET A 49 5.19 4.65 4.77
N VAL A 50 5.30 5.91 5.19
CA VAL A 50 6.30 6.36 6.17
C VAL A 50 5.64 6.56 7.55
N SER A 51 6.42 6.88 8.57
CA SER A 51 5.89 7.07 9.93
C SER A 51 4.71 8.05 9.97
N GLY A 52 3.64 7.67 10.67
CA GLY A 52 2.50 8.54 10.93
C GLY A 52 1.34 8.43 9.93
N ASN A 53 1.11 7.25 9.34
CA ASN A 53 -0.02 7.00 8.40
C ASN A 53 0.04 7.89 7.15
N ARG A 54 1.25 8.17 6.66
CA ARG A 54 1.49 9.00 5.47
C ARG A 54 1.92 8.09 4.34
N PHE A 55 1.10 8.01 3.30
CA PHE A 55 1.36 7.19 2.14
C PHE A 55 1.92 8.02 1.00
N TYR A 56 2.92 7.50 0.30
CA TYR A 56 3.55 8.13 -0.85
C TYR A 56 3.42 7.23 -2.07
N GLY A 57 2.72 7.73 -3.08
CA GLY A 57 2.61 7.15 -4.41
C GLY A 57 3.68 7.69 -5.35
N PHE A 58 3.45 7.52 -6.66
CA PHE A 58 4.37 8.03 -7.68
C PHE A 58 4.39 9.57 -7.73
N ASN A 59 3.24 10.21 -7.45
CA ASN A 59 3.08 11.66 -7.51
C ASN A 59 3.39 12.38 -6.19
N GLY A 60 3.86 11.67 -5.16
CA GLY A 60 4.14 12.23 -3.84
C GLY A 60 3.16 11.72 -2.77
N GLU A 61 2.90 12.55 -1.77
CA GLU A 61 2.03 12.18 -0.64
C GLU A 61 0.58 12.04 -1.10
N CYS A 62 -0.02 10.88 -0.87
CA CYS A 62 -1.43 10.65 -1.15
C CYS A 62 -2.30 11.50 -0.21
N THR A 63 -3.37 12.06 -0.75
CA THR A 63 -4.32 12.89 0.01
C THR A 63 -4.97 12.10 1.14
N LYS A 64 -5.42 10.86 0.87
CA LYS A 64 -6.06 10.02 1.88
C LYS A 64 -6.08 8.56 1.48
N ILE A 65 -5.43 7.69 2.24
CA ILE A 65 -5.57 6.23 2.11
C ILE A 65 -6.47 5.69 3.21
N THR A 66 -7.43 4.85 2.83
CA THR A 66 -8.41 4.26 3.76
C THR A 66 -8.16 2.79 4.05
N HIS A 67 -7.71 2.05 3.03
CA HIS A 67 -7.44 0.63 3.12
C HIS A 67 -6.14 0.30 2.40
N TRP A 68 -5.50 -0.78 2.82
CA TRP A 68 -4.33 -1.33 2.16
C TRP A 68 -4.37 -2.86 2.17
N ARG A 69 -3.55 -3.48 1.33
CA ARG A 69 -3.25 -4.90 1.34
C ARG A 69 -1.85 -5.15 0.81
N PRO A 70 -1.17 -6.23 1.22
CA PRO A 70 0.05 -6.65 0.58
C PRO A 70 -0.18 -6.90 -0.93
N LEU A 71 0.87 -6.68 -1.71
CA LEU A 71 0.88 -7.08 -3.12
C LEU A 71 0.70 -8.61 -3.23
N PRO A 72 0.05 -9.09 -4.30
CA PRO A 72 0.01 -10.52 -4.56
C PRO A 72 1.44 -11.08 -4.68
N LEU A 73 1.63 -12.30 -4.21
CA LEU A 73 2.89 -13.01 -4.45
C LEU A 73 3.14 -13.11 -5.96
N PRO A 74 4.41 -13.03 -6.39
CA PRO A 74 4.77 -13.27 -7.78
C PRO A 74 4.20 -14.62 -8.28
N PRO A 75 3.92 -14.75 -9.60
CA PRO A 75 3.52 -16.02 -10.17
C PRO A 75 4.53 -17.14 -9.89
N GLU A 76 4.05 -18.37 -9.77
CA GLU A 76 4.93 -19.54 -9.65
C GLU A 76 5.91 -19.61 -10.84
N GLY A 77 7.20 -19.79 -10.54
CA GLY A 77 8.25 -19.84 -11.54
C GLY A 77 8.84 -18.48 -11.96
N TYR A 78 8.40 -17.36 -11.37
CA TYR A 78 9.09 -16.08 -11.53
C TYR A 78 10.50 -16.13 -10.92
N ILE A 79 11.51 -15.83 -11.74
CA ILE A 79 12.90 -15.64 -11.31
C ILE A 79 13.24 -14.18 -11.60
N ALA A 80 13.60 -13.43 -10.55
CA ALA A 80 14.10 -12.06 -10.72
C ALA A 80 15.40 -12.10 -11.54
N HIS A 81 15.43 -11.36 -12.64
CA HIS A 81 16.59 -11.23 -13.53
C HIS A 81 17.56 -10.15 -13.04
#